data_AF-A0A7V2IMW0-F1
#
_entry.id   AF-A0A7V2IMW0-F1
#
_cell.length_a   1.000
_cell.length_b   1.000
_cell.length_c   1.000
_cell.angle_alpha   90.00
_cell.angle_beta   90.00
_cell.angle_gamma   90.00
#
_symmetry.space_group_name_H-M   'P 1'
#
loop_
_entity.id
_entity.type
_entity.pdbx_description
1 polymer ?
#
loop_
_entity_poly.entity_id
_entity_poly.type
_entity_poly.pdbx_seq_one_letter_code
_entity_poly.pdbx_strand_id
1 'polypeptide(L)' 'MTEEEIIQWMRDKVRRDGFTDAASLAEDFLKTHHITTSMDPTFTKTLDAGFKIAQEMHGF' A
#
# COMPACT_ATOMS: atom_id res chain seq x y z
N MET A 1 -12.96 1.83 -2.25
CA MET A 1 -11.79 1.54 -1.41
C MET A 1 -11.81 2.44 -0.18
N THR A 2 -11.79 1.89 1.03
CA THR A 2 -11.49 2.64 2.26
C THR A 2 -10.01 2.49 2.61
N GLU A 3 -9.48 3.36 3.46
CA GLU A 3 -8.08 3.29 3.90
C GLU A 3 -7.78 1.96 4.62
N GLU A 4 -8.72 1.47 5.43
CA GLU A 4 -8.60 0.20 6.15
C GLU A 4 -8.44 -1.01 5.21
N GLU A 5 -9.22 -1.07 4.12
CA GLU A 5 -9.14 -2.14 3.12
C GLU A 5 -7.77 -2.15 2.41
N ILE A 6 -7.23 -0.96 2.14
CA ILE A 6 -5.91 -0.80 1.52
C ILE A 6 -4.83 -1.30 2.49
N ILE A 7 -4.87 -0.87 3.76
CA ILE A 7 -3.92 -1.29 4.79
C ILE A 7 -3.98 -2.80 5.00
N GLN A 8 -5.18 -3.39 5.07
CA GLN A 8 -5.35 -4.84 5.23
C GLN A 8 -4.76 -5.61 4.04
N TRP A 9 -5.02 -5.17 2.80
CA TRP A 9 -4.44 -5.80 1.62
C TRP A 9 -2.91 -5.71 1.66
N MET A 10 -2.37 -4.53 1.98
CA MET A 10 -0.93 -4.29 2.06
C MET A 10 -0.26 -5.18 3.12
N ARG A 11 -0.90 -5.33 4.29
CA ARG A 11 -0.41 -6.21 5.36
C ARG A 11 -0.41 -7.68 4.95
N ASP A 12 -1.48 -8.15 4.30
CA ASP A 12 -1.55 -9.54 3.81
C ASP A 12 -0.46 -9.79 2.75
N LYS A 13 -0.28 -8.84 1.84
CA LYS A 13 0.69 -8.91 0.76
C LYS A 13 2.14 -8.88 1.28
N VAL A 14 2.47 -8.00 2.23
CA VAL A 14 3.76 -8.00 2.95
C VAL A 14 4.01 -9.34 3.62
N ARG A 15 2.99 -9.90 4.28
CA ARG A 15 3.11 -11.17 5.00
C ARG A 15 3.28 -12.38 4.05
N ARG A 16 2.68 -12.33 2.86
CA ARG A 16 2.78 -13.40 1.85
C ARG A 16 4.07 -13.34 1.03
N ASP A 17 4.41 -12.16 0.52
CA ASP A 17 5.50 -11.96 -0.44
C ASP A 17 6.81 -11.51 0.23
N GLY A 18 6.75 -10.96 1.45
CA GLY A 18 7.93 -10.46 2.17
C GLY A 18 8.43 -9.13 1.61
N PHE A 19 7.53 -8.15 1.42
CA PHE A 19 7.91 -6.82 0.96
C PHE A 19 8.74 -6.08 2.03
N THR A 20 9.90 -5.55 1.63
CA THR A 20 10.75 -4.68 2.46
C THR A 20 10.44 -3.19 2.27
N ASP A 21 9.71 -2.84 1.22
CA ASP A 21 9.55 -1.47 0.74
C ASP A 21 8.09 -1.11 0.47
N ALA A 22 7.62 -0.03 1.11
CA ALA A 22 6.28 0.52 0.91
C ALA A 22 6.00 0.95 -0.53
N ALA A 23 7.02 1.46 -1.22
CA ALA A 23 6.88 1.93 -2.59
C ALA A 23 6.50 0.78 -3.53
N SER A 24 7.19 -0.36 -3.42
CA SER A 24 6.90 -1.56 -4.19
C SER A 24 5.51 -2.12 -3.88
N LEU A 25 5.12 -2.10 -2.60
CA LEU A 25 3.81 -2.56 -2.15
C LEU A 25 2.66 -1.67 -2.65
N ALA A 26 2.84 -0.35 -2.57
CA ALA A 26 1.89 0.63 -3.08
C ALA A 26 1.78 0.55 -4.60
N GLU A 27 2.90 0.40 -5.31
CA GLU A 27 2.89 0.21 -6.77
C GLU A 27 2.15 -1.07 -7.17
N ASP A 28 2.38 -2.18 -6.47
CA ASP A 28 1.69 -3.45 -6.75
C ASP A 28 0.18 -3.35 -6.49
N PHE A 29 -0.23 -2.62 -5.45
CA PHE A 29 -1.64 -2.34 -5.19
C PHE A 29 -2.27 -1.51 -6.29
N LEU A 30 -1.64 -0.41 -6.71
CA LEU A 30 -2.13 0.45 -7.78
C LEU A 30 -2.26 -0.31 -9.09
N LYS A 31 -1.29 -1.17 -9.41
CA LYS A 31 -1.32 -2.06 -10.58
C LYS A 31 -2.45 -3.09 -10.47
N THR A 32 -2.57 -3.78 -9.34
CA THR A 32 -3.60 -4.80 -9.09
C THR A 32 -5.01 -4.24 -9.19
N HIS A 33 -5.21 -3.01 -8.69
CA HIS A 33 -6.52 -2.35 -8.70
C HIS A 33 -6.73 -1.44 -9.91
N HIS A 34 -5.83 -1.45 -10.89
CA HIS A 34 -5.88 -0.60 -12.09
C HIS A 34 -6.08 0.90 -11.77
N ILE A 35 -5.51 1.35 -10.66
CA ILE A 35 -5.56 2.76 -10.23
C ILE A 35 -4.46 3.51 -10.99
N THR A 36 -4.79 3.95 -12.20
CA THR A 36 -3.85 4.67 -13.09
C THR A 36 -3.90 6.19 -12.93
N THR A 37 -4.86 6.70 -12.16
CA THR A 37 -5.13 8.14 -12.06
C THR A 37 -4.67 8.69 -10.72
N SER A 38 -3.68 9.59 -10.76
CA SER A 38 -3.17 10.31 -9.59
C SER A 38 -4.18 11.31 -8.99
N MET A 39 -5.28 11.60 -9.69
CA MET A 39 -6.42 12.36 -9.16
C MET A 39 -7.36 11.49 -8.32
N ASP A 40 -7.17 10.17 -8.29
CA ASP A 40 -8.03 9.30 -7.51
C ASP A 40 -7.66 9.42 -6.03
N PRO A 41 -8.61 9.70 -5.13
CA PRO A 41 -8.32 9.79 -3.70
C PRO A 41 -7.78 8.47 -3.15
N THR A 42 -7.99 7.34 -3.84
CA THR A 42 -7.41 6.04 -3.51
C THR A 42 -5.90 6.02 -3.76
N PHE A 43 -5.37 6.78 -4.72
CA PHE A 43 -3.94 6.87 -4.98
C PHE A 43 -3.19 7.41 -3.75
N THR A 44 -3.63 8.56 -3.23
CA THR A 44 -3.04 9.18 -2.04
C THR A 44 -3.17 8.28 -0.82
N LYS A 45 -4.33 7.64 -0.63
CA LYS A 45 -4.55 6.69 0.47
C LYS A 45 -3.66 5.45 0.36
N THR A 46 -3.40 4.98 -0.85
CA THR A 46 -2.50 3.85 -1.11
C THR A 46 -1.08 4.19 -0.72
N LEU A 47 -0.59 5.37 -1.11
CA LEU A 47 0.72 5.84 -0.70
C LEU A 47 0.83 6.01 0.82
N ASP A 48 -0.17 6.62 1.45
CA ASP A 48 -0.19 6.83 2.91
C ASP A 48 -0.21 5.49 3.68
N ALA A 49 -1.05 4.55 3.25
CA ALA A 49 -1.10 3.20 3.80
C ALA A 49 0.24 2.47 3.63
N GLY A 50 0.83 2.55 2.42
CA GLY A 50 2.14 1.97 2.15
C GLY A 50 3.18 2.52 3.11
N PHE A 51 3.26 3.85 3.22
CA PHE A 51 4.20 4.54 4.10
C PHE A 51 4.04 4.11 5.57
N LYS A 52 2.81 4.05 6.08
CA LYS A 52 2.52 3.54 7.44
C LYS A 52 3.06 2.13 7.64
N ILE A 53 2.83 1.23 6.68
CA ILE A 53 3.30 -0.16 6.79
C ILE A 53 4.84 -0.21 6.74
N ALA A 54 5.51 0.55 5.86
CA ALA A 54 6.97 0.61 5.88
C ALA A 54 7.51 1.17 7.18
N GLN A 55 6.90 2.21 7.75
CA GLN A 55 7.30 2.73 9.05
C GLN A 55 7.12 1.68 10.16
N GLU A 56 6.01 0.95 10.19
CA GLU A 56 5.79 -0.17 11.11
C GLU A 56 6.86 -1.27 10.94
N MET A 57 7.24 -1.59 9.70
CA MET A 57 8.27 -2.59 9.41
C MET A 57 9.69 -2.12 9.76
N HIS A 58 9.98 -0.83 9.57
CA HIS A 58 11.30 -0.26 9.83
C HIS A 58 11.51 0.13 11.31
N GLY A 59 10.48 0.04 12.14
CA GLY A 59 10.59 0.14 13.60
C GLY A 59 11.04 1.52 14.09
N PHE A 60 10.34 2.58 13.69
CA PHE A 60 10.45 3.90 14.32
C PHE A 60 9.33 4.16 15.32
#